data_AF-C5LX34-F1
#
_entry.id   AF-C5LX34-F1
#
_cell.length_a   1.000
_cell.length_b   1.000
_cell.length_c   1.000
_cell.angle_alpha   90.00
_cell.angle_beta   90.00
_cell.angle_gamma   90.00
#
_symmetry.space_group_name_H-M   'P 1'
#
loop_
_entity.id
_entity.type
_entity.pdbx_description
1 polymer ?
#
loop_
_entity_poly.entity_id
_entity_poly.type
_entity_poly.pdbx_seq_one_letter_code
_entity_poly.pdbx_strand_id
1 'polypeptide(L)'
;FIAFPEVTDERVIPAVAKVLKEKIAQPVLVGDREAAYKCAKANNVSLEGVRIIDPSLHPEVVEQTATVLFQKRQKKGMTLDAALDTVKNSPLMMADLMLTTGHVQGCVAGASHTSADVARAALQTVGVKKGLKTASSFFIIAKDDKTFLFSDCGFCIAPSISQLAEIAITTAQTCEDVLATTPRVAMLSFSTFGSAKHEYVTRVEEALALARKEKPDLAIDVRCTSTLPS
;
A
#
# COMPACT_ATOMS: atom_id res chain seq x y z
N PHE A 1 11.00 0.77 12.17
CA PHE A 1 11.49 1.76 11.21
C PHE A 1 10.49 1.91 10.07
N ILE A 2 9.99 3.11 9.81
CA ILE A 2 9.06 3.41 8.70
C ILE A 2 9.71 4.44 7.79
N ALA A 3 9.80 4.16 6.50
CA ALA A 3 10.42 5.03 5.51
C ALA A 3 9.46 6.12 5.01
N PHE A 4 10.01 7.32 4.78
CA PHE A 4 9.34 8.47 4.21
C PHE A 4 10.24 9.07 3.11
N PRO A 5 9.96 8.83 1.81
CA PRO A 5 10.87 9.19 0.72
C PRO A 5 10.68 10.61 0.16
N GLU A 6 9.91 11.46 0.85
CA GLU A 6 9.47 12.78 0.35
C GLU A 6 10.04 13.90 1.23
N VAL A 7 11.38 13.95 1.34
CA VAL A 7 12.11 14.77 2.33
C VAL A 7 11.98 16.29 2.14
N THR A 8 11.48 16.72 0.99
CA THR A 8 11.24 18.14 0.65
C THR A 8 9.80 18.57 0.87
N ASP A 9 8.89 17.67 1.24
CA ASP A 9 7.48 17.99 1.42
C ASP A 9 7.21 18.58 2.81
N GLU A 10 6.59 19.75 2.84
CA GLU A 10 6.30 20.51 4.06
C GLU A 10 5.30 19.82 4.99
N ARG A 11 4.51 18.85 4.50
CA ARG A 11 3.59 18.06 5.32
C ARG A 11 4.30 16.85 5.94
N VAL A 12 5.28 16.29 5.24
CA VAL A 12 5.99 15.07 5.66
C VAL A 12 6.93 15.35 6.82
N ILE A 13 7.70 16.45 6.77
CA ILE A 13 8.69 16.75 7.81
C ILE A 13 8.06 16.94 9.21
N PRO A 14 7.00 17.76 9.39
CA PRO A 14 6.31 17.85 10.68
C PRO A 14 5.67 16.52 11.11
N ALA A 15 5.10 15.75 10.18
CA ALA A 15 4.50 14.45 10.48
C ALA A 15 5.54 13.45 11.00
N VAL A 16 6.72 13.39 10.37
CA VAL A 16 7.85 12.54 10.80
C VAL A 16 8.31 12.91 12.22
N ALA A 17 8.47 14.21 12.51
CA ALA A 17 8.84 14.66 13.85
C ALA A 17 7.76 14.30 14.89
N LYS A 18 6.48 14.44 14.54
CA LYS A 18 5.35 14.05 15.40
C LYS A 18 5.34 12.54 15.67
N VAL A 19 5.51 11.71 14.64
CA VAL A 19 5.58 10.24 14.75
C VAL A 19 6.68 9.80 15.71
N LEU A 20 7.86 10.44 15.64
CA LEU A 20 8.96 10.19 16.56
C LEU A 20 8.62 10.65 17.99
N LYS A 21 8.14 11.89 18.15
CA LYS A 21 7.79 12.48 19.46
C LYS A 21 6.74 11.67 20.21
N GLU A 22 5.71 11.21 19.49
CA GLU A 22 4.61 10.40 20.05
C GLU A 22 4.97 8.92 20.16
N LYS A 23 6.19 8.52 19.77
CA LYS A 23 6.68 7.14 19.81
C LYS A 23 5.79 6.15 19.06
N ILE A 24 5.13 6.61 18.00
CA ILE A 24 4.27 5.78 17.14
C ILE A 24 5.14 4.81 16.34
N ALA A 25 6.26 5.31 15.80
CA ALA A 25 7.25 4.52 15.09
C ALA A 25 8.61 5.23 15.11
N GLN A 26 9.67 4.52 14.70
CA GLN A 26 10.95 5.13 14.37
C GLN A 26 10.95 5.55 12.89
N PRO A 27 10.83 6.84 12.54
CA PRO A 27 10.82 7.28 11.16
C PRO A 27 12.23 7.25 10.55
N VAL A 28 12.28 7.03 9.24
CA VAL A 28 13.48 7.10 8.41
C VAL A 28 13.16 7.96 7.19
N LEU A 29 13.76 9.13 7.09
CA LEU A 29 13.72 9.92 5.87
C LEU A 29 14.66 9.29 4.84
N VAL A 30 14.21 9.13 3.60
CA VAL A 30 15.04 8.59 2.51
C VAL A 30 15.15 9.66 1.43
N GLY A 31 16.37 10.13 1.15
CA GLY A 31 16.63 11.22 0.21
C GLY A 31 17.74 12.16 0.65
N ASP A 32 17.94 13.26 -0.09
CA ASP A 32 19.01 14.22 0.16
C ASP A 32 18.92 14.84 1.57
N ARG A 33 20.00 14.69 2.34
CA ARG A 33 20.08 15.08 3.75
C ARG A 33 19.98 16.59 3.92
N GLU A 34 20.66 17.35 3.07
CA GLU A 34 20.69 18.81 3.17
C GLU A 34 19.31 19.41 2.83
N ALA A 35 18.61 18.83 1.86
CA ALA A 35 17.24 19.16 1.50
C ALA A 35 16.27 18.88 2.66
N ALA A 36 16.42 17.73 3.34
CA ALA A 36 15.63 17.40 4.53
C ALA A 36 15.80 18.45 5.65
N TYR A 37 17.05 18.81 5.99
CA TYR A 37 17.33 19.84 7.00
C TYR A 37 16.85 21.23 6.58
N LYS A 38 16.99 21.58 5.29
CA LYS A 38 16.47 22.84 4.76
C LYS A 38 14.95 22.93 4.90
N CYS A 39 14.23 21.86 4.55
CA CYS A 39 12.77 21.79 4.70
C CYS A 39 12.36 21.86 6.18
N ALA A 40 13.06 21.14 7.05
CA ALA A 40 12.81 21.18 8.50
C ALA A 40 13.00 22.57 9.09
N LYS A 41 14.07 23.28 8.72
CA LYS A 41 14.31 24.66 9.13
C LYS A 41 13.21 25.60 8.65
N ALA A 42 12.77 25.47 7.40
CA ALA A 42 11.68 26.28 6.85
C ALA A 42 10.35 26.06 7.60
N ASN A 43 10.12 24.87 8.14
CA ASN A 43 8.92 24.50 8.88
C ASN A 43 9.06 24.63 10.41
N ASN A 44 10.19 25.15 10.92
CA ASN A 44 10.50 25.23 12.36
C ASN A 44 10.40 23.87 13.09
N VAL A 45 10.85 22.80 12.43
CA VAL A 45 10.84 21.43 12.95
C VAL A 45 12.27 20.97 13.24
N SER A 46 12.48 20.34 14.40
CA SER A 46 13.74 19.63 14.69
C SER A 46 13.69 18.20 14.13
N LEU A 47 14.77 17.79 13.47
CA LEU A 47 14.99 16.39 13.03
C LEU A 47 15.86 15.59 14.01
N GLU A 48 16.08 16.10 15.22
CA GLU A 48 16.84 15.37 16.24
C GLU A 48 16.22 13.98 16.50
N GLY A 49 17.04 12.93 16.42
CA GLY A 49 16.60 11.54 16.56
C GLY A 49 15.91 10.93 15.33
N VAL A 50 15.65 11.71 14.28
CA VAL A 50 15.15 11.18 12.99
C VAL A 50 16.33 10.61 12.19
N ARG A 51 16.21 9.36 11.74
CA ARG A 51 17.23 8.74 10.87
C ARG A 51 17.04 9.27 9.44
N ILE A 52 18.13 9.60 8.77
CA ILE A 52 18.12 10.03 7.36
C ILE A 52 19.05 9.10 6.58
N ILE A 53 18.52 8.44 5.55
CA ILE A 53 19.28 7.63 4.60
C ILE A 53 19.35 8.40 3.29
N ASP A 54 20.51 8.99 3.05
CA ASP A 54 20.84 9.72 1.84
C ASP A 54 21.56 8.79 0.85
N PRO A 55 21.06 8.60 -0.39
CA PRO A 55 21.70 7.74 -1.39
C PRO A 55 23.16 8.09 -1.68
N SER A 56 23.55 9.37 -1.58
CA SER A 56 24.91 9.84 -1.81
C SER A 56 25.86 9.53 -0.65
N LEU A 57 25.32 9.41 0.56
CA LEU A 57 26.08 9.14 1.78
C LEU A 57 26.05 7.66 2.21
N HIS A 58 25.14 6.87 1.63
CA HIS A 58 24.93 5.45 1.97
C HIS A 58 25.02 4.55 0.72
N PRO A 59 26.16 4.52 0.01
CA PRO A 59 26.34 3.72 -1.20
C PRO A 59 26.11 2.22 -0.95
N GLU A 60 26.37 1.73 0.26
CA GLU A 60 26.13 0.33 0.63
C GLU A 60 24.64 -0.04 0.61
N VAL A 61 23.76 0.87 1.03
CA VAL A 61 22.30 0.64 0.97
C VAL A 61 21.82 0.70 -0.47
N VAL A 62 22.39 1.62 -1.26
CA VAL A 62 22.13 1.73 -2.70
C VAL A 62 22.51 0.45 -3.42
N GLU A 63 23.70 -0.09 -3.20
CA GLU A 63 24.18 -1.32 -3.83
C GLU A 63 23.32 -2.54 -3.46
N GLN A 64 22.97 -2.67 -2.17
CA GLN A 64 22.11 -3.75 -1.69
C GLN A 64 20.72 -3.70 -2.35
N THR A 65 20.09 -2.53 -2.35
CA THR A 65 18.75 -2.35 -2.92
C THR A 65 18.75 -2.46 -4.45
N ALA A 66 19.78 -1.93 -5.13
CA ALA A 66 19.95 -2.07 -6.58
C ALA A 66 20.17 -3.53 -7.00
N THR A 67 20.92 -4.31 -6.22
CA THR A 67 21.11 -5.73 -6.47
C THR A 67 19.78 -6.47 -6.42
N VAL A 68 18.93 -6.19 -5.42
CA VAL A 68 17.59 -6.79 -5.32
C VAL A 68 16.69 -6.36 -6.48
N LEU A 69 16.72 -5.09 -6.87
CA LEU A 69 15.98 -4.60 -8.03
C LEU A 69 16.43 -5.30 -9.31
N PHE A 70 17.74 -5.41 -9.56
CA PHE A 70 18.30 -6.13 -10.69
C PHE A 70 17.84 -7.59 -10.71
N GLN A 71 17.93 -8.31 -9.60
CA GLN A 71 17.46 -9.71 -9.52
C GLN A 71 15.98 -9.85 -9.89
N LYS A 72 15.13 -8.91 -9.44
CA LYS A 72 13.69 -8.89 -9.76
C LYS A 72 13.40 -8.50 -11.21
N ARG A 73 14.29 -7.72 -11.84
CA ARG A 73 14.01 -7.07 -13.12
C ARG A 73 14.88 -7.53 -14.30
N GLN A 74 15.96 -8.28 -14.08
CA GLN A 74 16.90 -8.74 -15.13
C GLN A 74 16.21 -9.52 -16.25
N LYS A 75 15.20 -10.32 -15.92
CA LYS A 75 14.41 -11.08 -16.92
C LYS A 75 13.56 -10.21 -17.85
N LYS A 76 13.37 -8.93 -17.54
CA LYS A 76 12.76 -7.95 -18.45
C LYS A 76 13.78 -6.91 -18.94
N GLY A 77 15.06 -7.26 -19.00
CA GLY A 77 16.11 -6.48 -19.66
C GLY A 77 16.80 -5.40 -18.82
N MET A 78 16.55 -5.32 -17.51
CA MET A 78 17.25 -4.36 -16.64
C MET A 78 18.71 -4.79 -16.41
N THR A 79 19.66 -3.87 -16.62
CA THR A 79 21.07 -4.05 -16.25
C THR A 79 21.32 -3.63 -14.81
N LEU A 80 22.44 -4.06 -14.22
CA LEU A 80 22.82 -3.63 -12.87
C LEU A 80 23.05 -2.12 -12.79
N ASP A 81 23.70 -1.52 -13.79
CA ASP A 81 23.93 -0.08 -13.86
C ASP A 81 22.63 0.71 -13.90
N ALA A 82 21.64 0.25 -14.67
CA ALA A 82 20.32 0.85 -14.70
C ALA A 82 19.60 0.72 -13.34
N ALA A 83 19.77 -0.40 -12.64
CA ALA A 83 19.21 -0.59 -11.30
C ALA A 83 19.86 0.35 -10.28
N LEU A 84 21.18 0.53 -10.34
CA LEU A 84 21.93 1.47 -9.50
C LEU A 84 21.48 2.90 -9.74
N ASP A 85 21.37 3.32 -11.01
CA ASP A 85 20.90 4.65 -11.37
C ASP A 85 19.46 4.89 -10.87
N THR A 86 18.58 3.92 -11.08
CA THR A 86 17.19 3.97 -10.62
C THR A 86 17.09 4.18 -9.10
N VAL A 87 17.85 3.41 -8.32
CA VAL A 87 17.84 3.50 -6.85
C VAL A 87 18.43 4.82 -6.37
N LYS A 88 19.53 5.29 -6.96
CA LYS A 88 20.16 6.57 -6.60
C LYS A 88 19.23 7.76 -6.83
N ASN A 89 18.50 7.73 -7.95
CA ASN A 89 17.69 8.85 -8.41
C ASN A 89 16.22 8.79 -7.92
N SER A 90 15.80 7.68 -7.31
CA SER A 90 14.43 7.52 -6.80
C SER A 90 14.43 7.11 -5.32
N PRO A 91 14.36 8.07 -4.39
CA PRO A 91 14.19 7.78 -2.97
C PRO A 91 12.95 6.91 -2.68
N LEU A 92 11.89 7.04 -3.48
CA LEU A 92 10.70 6.19 -3.40
C LEU A 92 11.03 4.73 -3.67
N MET A 93 11.70 4.43 -4.79
CA MET A 93 12.08 3.05 -5.10
C MET A 93 13.11 2.49 -4.12
N MET A 94 14.07 3.31 -3.68
CA MET A 94 15.03 2.93 -2.66
C MET A 94 14.33 2.58 -1.33
N ALA A 95 13.41 3.43 -0.87
CA ALA A 95 12.62 3.20 0.33
C ALA A 95 11.82 1.90 0.25
N ASP A 96 11.18 1.62 -0.89
CA ASP A 96 10.44 0.36 -1.05
C ASP A 96 11.37 -0.87 -1.07
N LEU A 97 12.53 -0.77 -1.72
CA LEU A 97 13.52 -1.86 -1.72
C LEU A 97 14.14 -2.07 -0.34
N MET A 98 14.24 -1.03 0.49
CA MET A 98 14.66 -1.13 1.88
C MET A 98 13.73 -2.01 2.72
N LEU A 99 12.45 -2.17 2.34
CA LEU A 99 11.56 -3.17 2.98
C LEU A 99 12.05 -4.58 2.66
N THR A 100 12.42 -4.83 1.41
CA THR A 100 12.84 -6.16 0.94
C THR A 100 14.19 -6.60 1.48
N THR A 101 15.06 -5.64 1.82
CA THR A 101 16.38 -5.88 2.43
C THR A 101 16.36 -5.78 3.95
N GLY A 102 15.21 -5.50 4.56
CA GLY A 102 15.02 -5.50 6.03
C GLY A 102 15.50 -4.25 6.75
N HIS A 103 15.86 -3.18 6.03
CA HIS A 103 16.25 -1.89 6.64
C HIS A 103 15.07 -1.15 7.27
N VAL A 104 13.86 -1.37 6.75
CA VAL A 104 12.60 -0.79 7.26
C VAL A 104 11.46 -1.81 7.20
N GLN A 105 10.37 -1.54 7.90
CA GLN A 105 9.18 -2.41 7.98
C GLN A 105 7.98 -1.88 7.22
N GLY A 106 8.06 -0.67 6.67
CA GLY A 106 6.99 -0.01 5.94
C GLY A 106 7.49 1.24 5.25
N CYS A 107 6.73 1.69 4.25
CA CYS A 107 6.97 2.91 3.49
C CYS A 107 5.67 3.71 3.42
N VAL A 108 5.73 5.02 3.68
CA VAL A 108 4.61 5.94 3.52
C VAL A 108 5.05 7.04 2.56
N ALA A 109 4.35 7.16 1.43
CA ALA A 109 4.61 8.12 0.37
C ALA A 109 3.29 8.55 -0.29
N GLY A 110 3.37 9.52 -1.20
CA GLY A 110 2.22 10.03 -1.95
C GLY A 110 1.85 11.47 -1.60
N ALA A 111 2.65 12.17 -0.81
CA ALA A 111 2.51 13.60 -0.62
C ALA A 111 2.88 14.34 -1.92
N SER A 112 4.02 13.97 -2.53
CA SER A 112 4.55 14.61 -3.74
C SER A 112 4.53 13.69 -4.98
N HIS A 113 4.09 12.44 -4.82
CA HIS A 113 3.92 11.47 -5.90
C HIS A 113 2.45 11.16 -6.16
N THR A 114 2.10 10.80 -7.39
CA THR A 114 0.75 10.31 -7.69
C THR A 114 0.54 8.92 -7.09
N SER A 115 -0.71 8.55 -6.79
CA SER A 115 -1.04 7.18 -6.34
C SER A 115 -0.56 6.12 -7.33
N ALA A 116 -0.57 6.44 -8.63
CA ALA A 116 -0.08 5.54 -9.68
C ALA A 116 1.45 5.33 -9.60
N ASP A 117 2.21 6.36 -9.24
CA ASP A 117 3.67 6.25 -9.11
C ASP A 117 4.05 5.43 -7.88
N VAL A 118 3.41 5.69 -6.74
CA VAL A 118 3.62 4.93 -5.49
C VAL A 118 3.23 3.47 -5.69
N ALA A 119 2.07 3.20 -6.29
CA ALA A 119 1.62 1.85 -6.61
C ALA A 119 2.59 1.11 -7.53
N ARG A 120 3.08 1.78 -8.58
CA ARG A 120 3.99 1.20 -9.56
C ARG A 120 5.34 0.87 -8.92
N ALA A 121 5.88 1.78 -8.11
CA ALA A 121 7.11 1.55 -7.35
C ALA A 121 6.95 0.30 -6.47
N ALA A 122 5.94 0.27 -5.60
CA ALA A 122 5.69 -0.84 -4.68
C ALA A 122 5.50 -2.18 -5.40
N LEU A 123 4.79 -2.23 -6.53
CA LEU A 123 4.60 -3.46 -7.32
C LEU A 123 5.90 -3.94 -8.00
N GLN A 124 6.77 -3.03 -8.42
CA GLN A 124 8.05 -3.39 -9.04
C GLN A 124 9.10 -3.86 -8.04
N THR A 125 9.03 -3.38 -6.80
CA THR A 125 10.00 -3.60 -5.74
C THR A 125 9.51 -4.66 -4.73
N VAL A 126 8.50 -4.35 -3.94
CA VAL A 126 7.93 -5.21 -2.88
C VAL A 126 7.10 -6.35 -3.50
N GLY A 127 6.23 -6.00 -4.44
CA GLY A 127 5.26 -6.91 -5.05
C GLY A 127 4.07 -7.21 -4.12
N VAL A 128 3.30 -8.24 -4.46
CA VAL A 128 2.17 -8.72 -3.66
C VAL A 128 2.59 -9.87 -2.75
N LYS A 129 1.84 -10.09 -1.67
CA LYS A 129 2.06 -11.22 -0.76
C LYS A 129 2.03 -12.55 -1.53
N LYS A 130 2.93 -13.47 -1.17
CA LYS A 130 2.99 -14.81 -1.80
C LYS A 130 1.61 -15.48 -1.75
N GLY A 131 1.15 -15.95 -2.91
CA GLY A 131 -0.17 -16.57 -3.08
C GLY A 131 -1.24 -15.62 -3.62
N LEU A 132 -1.05 -14.31 -3.47
CA LEU A 132 -1.94 -13.30 -4.05
C LEU A 132 -1.44 -12.85 -5.43
N LYS A 133 -2.34 -12.30 -6.23
CA LYS A 133 -2.05 -11.73 -7.55
C LYS A 133 -2.43 -10.25 -7.66
N THR A 134 -3.17 -9.74 -6.69
CA THR A 134 -3.86 -8.47 -6.74
C THR A 134 -3.45 -7.63 -5.54
N ALA A 135 -3.06 -6.39 -5.80
CA ALA A 135 -3.08 -5.35 -4.78
C ALA A 135 -4.40 -4.60 -4.90
N SER A 136 -4.96 -4.16 -3.79
CA SER A 136 -6.23 -3.43 -3.75
C SER A 136 -6.17 -2.32 -2.70
N SER A 137 -6.99 -1.30 -2.88
CA SER A 137 -7.17 -0.25 -1.89
C SER A 137 -8.36 -0.52 -0.98
N PHE A 138 -8.38 0.11 0.18
CA PHE A 138 -9.55 0.17 1.04
C PHE A 138 -9.63 1.53 1.72
N PHE A 139 -10.85 1.93 2.09
CA PHE A 139 -11.10 3.05 2.99
C PHE A 139 -11.71 2.56 4.30
N ILE A 140 -11.26 3.13 5.42
CA ILE A 140 -11.95 3.01 6.70
C ILE A 140 -12.98 4.13 6.78
N ILE A 141 -14.26 3.77 6.83
CA ILE A 141 -15.37 4.71 6.95
C ILE A 141 -15.94 4.59 8.36
N ALA A 142 -15.81 5.65 9.15
CA ALA A 142 -16.48 5.77 10.44
C ALA A 142 -17.77 6.57 10.25
N LYS A 143 -18.92 5.97 10.61
CA LYS A 143 -20.23 6.63 10.57
C LYS A 143 -21.05 6.19 11.77
N ASP A 144 -21.51 7.18 12.54
CA ASP A 144 -22.15 6.95 13.84
C ASP A 144 -21.25 6.04 14.70
N ASP A 145 -21.82 5.02 15.34
CA ASP A 145 -21.07 4.03 16.13
C ASP A 145 -20.58 2.83 15.29
N LYS A 146 -20.48 2.98 13.97
CA LYS A 146 -20.10 1.90 13.04
C LYS A 146 -18.83 2.24 12.26
N THR A 147 -18.02 1.21 12.02
CA THR A 147 -16.85 1.28 11.16
C THR A 147 -17.01 0.29 10.01
N PHE A 148 -16.72 0.74 8.80
CA PHE A 148 -16.80 -0.06 7.58
C PHE A 148 -15.47 -0.04 6.84
N LEU A 149 -15.15 -1.14 6.16
CA LEU A 149 -14.12 -1.16 5.12
C LEU A 149 -14.76 -1.19 3.75
N PHE A 150 -14.42 -0.21 2.91
CA PHE A 150 -14.87 -0.14 1.53
C PHE A 150 -13.70 -0.50 0.61
N SER A 151 -13.86 -1.53 -0.22
CA SER A 151 -12.82 -2.06 -1.12
C SER A 151 -13.41 -2.51 -2.46
N ASP A 152 -12.77 -2.36 -3.61
CA ASP A 152 -11.57 -1.57 -3.93
C ASP A 152 -12.00 -0.22 -4.53
N CYS A 153 -11.53 0.89 -3.95
CA CYS A 153 -12.05 2.23 -4.27
C CYS A 153 -11.12 3.07 -5.15
N GLY A 154 -10.01 2.52 -5.65
CA GLY A 154 -9.06 3.34 -6.39
C GLY A 154 -7.91 2.61 -7.08
N PHE A 155 -7.82 1.28 -7.00
CA PHE A 155 -6.69 0.54 -7.55
C PHE A 155 -7.09 -0.34 -8.76
N CYS A 156 -8.04 -1.27 -8.58
CA CYS A 156 -8.53 -2.15 -9.63
C CYS A 156 -9.79 -1.59 -10.31
N ILE A 157 -9.63 -1.03 -11.53
CA ILE A 157 -10.73 -0.37 -12.28
C ILE A 157 -11.91 -1.34 -12.56
N ALA A 158 -11.59 -2.54 -13.05
CA ALA A 158 -12.57 -3.55 -13.41
C ALA A 158 -12.03 -4.92 -12.99
N PRO A 159 -12.14 -5.30 -11.70
CA PRO A 159 -11.59 -6.55 -11.22
C PRO A 159 -12.23 -7.73 -11.95
N SER A 160 -11.42 -8.70 -12.33
CA SER A 160 -11.90 -10.01 -12.76
C SER A 160 -12.59 -10.74 -11.60
N ILE A 161 -13.27 -11.84 -11.90
CA ILE A 161 -13.94 -12.68 -10.90
C ILE A 161 -12.96 -13.13 -9.80
N SER A 162 -11.76 -13.57 -10.19
CA SER A 162 -10.73 -14.00 -9.24
C SER A 162 -10.16 -12.84 -8.43
N GLN A 163 -9.95 -11.67 -9.05
CA GLN A 163 -9.50 -10.48 -8.34
C GLN A 163 -10.55 -10.01 -7.34
N LEU A 164 -11.83 -10.02 -7.69
CA LEU A 164 -12.92 -9.59 -6.82
C LEU A 164 -13.05 -10.51 -5.59
N ALA A 165 -12.89 -11.83 -5.78
CA ALA A 165 -12.83 -12.79 -4.68
C ALA A 165 -11.61 -12.54 -3.76
N GLU A 166 -10.43 -12.33 -4.36
CA GLU A 166 -9.18 -12.05 -3.63
C GLU A 166 -9.27 -10.72 -2.84
N ILE A 167 -9.89 -9.69 -3.41
CA ILE A 167 -10.16 -8.40 -2.75
C ILE A 167 -11.07 -8.60 -1.53
N ALA A 168 -12.14 -9.40 -1.66
CA ALA A 168 -13.06 -9.66 -0.56
C ALA A 168 -12.36 -10.38 0.61
N ILE A 169 -11.57 -11.42 0.31
CA ILE A 169 -10.81 -12.18 1.31
C ILE A 169 -9.74 -11.31 1.98
N THR A 170 -8.96 -10.58 1.20
CA THR A 170 -7.87 -9.74 1.74
C THR A 170 -8.42 -8.58 2.55
N THR A 171 -9.54 -7.98 2.14
CA THR A 171 -10.23 -6.95 2.93
C THR A 171 -10.77 -7.51 4.25
N ALA A 172 -11.30 -8.73 4.25
CA ALA A 172 -11.71 -9.38 5.50
C ALA A 172 -10.53 -9.55 6.46
N GLN A 173 -9.37 -9.98 5.96
CA GLN A 173 -8.16 -10.07 6.77
C GLN A 173 -7.72 -8.69 7.30
N THR A 174 -7.75 -7.65 6.46
CA THR A 174 -7.46 -6.27 6.89
C THR A 174 -8.40 -5.82 8.02
N CYS A 175 -9.68 -6.21 7.99
CA CYS A 175 -10.62 -5.92 9.06
C CYS A 175 -10.17 -6.52 10.41
N GLU A 176 -9.73 -7.77 10.39
CA GLU A 176 -9.19 -8.44 11.58
C GLU A 176 -7.91 -7.76 12.06
N ASP A 177 -6.96 -7.52 11.16
CA ASP A 177 -5.63 -7.03 11.49
C ASP A 177 -5.65 -5.57 11.97
N VAL A 178 -6.52 -4.72 11.39
CA VAL A 178 -6.54 -3.26 11.63
C VAL A 178 -7.65 -2.83 12.57
N LEU A 179 -8.84 -3.42 12.46
CA LEU A 179 -10.00 -3.05 13.28
C LEU A 179 -10.25 -4.02 14.44
N ALA A 180 -9.45 -5.09 14.57
CA ALA A 180 -9.57 -6.11 15.62
C ALA A 180 -11.01 -6.66 15.75
N THR A 181 -11.71 -6.79 14.63
CA THR A 181 -13.15 -7.14 14.59
C THR A 181 -13.38 -8.29 13.62
N THR A 182 -14.30 -9.20 13.96
CA THR A 182 -14.69 -10.30 13.07
C THR A 182 -15.37 -9.77 11.80
N PRO A 183 -14.85 -10.08 10.60
CA PRO A 183 -15.34 -9.51 9.36
C PRO A 183 -16.69 -10.11 8.96
N ARG A 184 -17.57 -9.24 8.46
CA ARG A 184 -18.79 -9.62 7.75
C ARG A 184 -18.78 -8.93 6.40
N VAL A 185 -18.59 -9.70 5.35
CA VAL A 185 -18.34 -9.17 4.01
C VAL A 185 -19.63 -9.17 3.19
N ALA A 186 -19.94 -8.01 2.61
CA ALA A 186 -21.02 -7.86 1.66
C ALA A 186 -20.43 -7.56 0.28
N MET A 187 -20.62 -8.46 -0.68
CA MET A 187 -20.27 -8.21 -2.08
C MET A 187 -21.40 -7.44 -2.73
N LEU A 188 -21.16 -6.17 -3.09
CA LEU A 188 -22.20 -5.28 -3.57
C LEU A 188 -22.53 -5.54 -5.04
N SER A 189 -23.83 -5.51 -5.36
CA SER A 189 -24.39 -5.58 -6.71
C SER A 189 -25.61 -4.65 -6.80
N PHE A 190 -26.07 -4.32 -8.01
CA PHE A 190 -27.33 -3.59 -8.21
C PHE A 190 -28.56 -4.49 -8.25
N SER A 191 -28.36 -5.81 -8.13
CA SER A 191 -29.41 -6.84 -8.17
C SER A 191 -29.34 -7.70 -6.90
N THR A 192 -30.50 -8.06 -6.36
CA THR A 192 -30.62 -9.11 -5.35
C THR A 192 -30.81 -10.47 -6.02
N PHE A 193 -30.02 -11.48 -5.64
CA PHE A 193 -30.24 -12.92 -5.90
C PHE A 193 -30.98 -13.26 -7.22
N GLY A 194 -30.31 -13.05 -8.36
CA GLY A 194 -30.86 -13.44 -9.67
C GLY A 194 -32.04 -12.62 -10.20
N SER A 195 -32.47 -11.54 -9.52
CA SER A 195 -33.58 -10.67 -9.97
C SER A 195 -33.30 -9.97 -11.31
N ALA A 196 -32.03 -9.76 -11.64
CA ALA A 196 -31.57 -9.27 -12.94
C ALA A 196 -30.45 -10.18 -13.48
N LYS A 197 -30.56 -10.60 -14.74
CA LYS A 197 -29.51 -11.31 -15.46
C LYS A 197 -28.64 -10.30 -16.18
N HIS A 198 -27.44 -10.06 -15.66
CA HIS A 198 -26.45 -9.18 -16.26
C HIS A 198 -25.04 -9.68 -15.95
N GLU A 199 -24.09 -9.51 -16.87
CA GLU A 199 -22.70 -9.94 -16.69
C GLU A 199 -22.05 -9.44 -15.38
N TYR A 200 -22.37 -8.23 -14.91
CA TYR A 200 -21.84 -7.68 -13.66
C TYR A 200 -22.44 -8.36 -12.43
N VAL A 201 -23.70 -8.81 -12.49
CA VAL A 201 -24.32 -9.59 -11.41
C VAL A 201 -23.67 -10.97 -11.35
N THR A 202 -23.57 -11.64 -12.50
CA THR A 202 -22.91 -12.95 -12.62
C THR A 202 -21.47 -12.92 -12.13
N ARG A 203 -20.73 -11.85 -12.45
CA ARG A 203 -19.35 -11.66 -11.96
C ARG A 203 -19.25 -11.66 -10.44
N VAL A 204 -20.17 -10.98 -9.75
CA VAL A 204 -20.19 -10.92 -8.28
C VAL A 204 -20.58 -12.28 -7.69
N GLU A 205 -21.56 -12.96 -8.27
CA GLU A 205 -22.00 -14.29 -7.84
C GLU A 205 -20.89 -15.35 -8.00
N GLU A 206 -20.17 -15.34 -9.13
CA GLU A 206 -19.03 -16.24 -9.34
C GLU A 206 -17.87 -15.91 -8.40
N ALA A 207 -17.60 -14.63 -8.14
CA ALA A 207 -16.56 -14.21 -7.21
C ALA A 207 -16.90 -14.64 -5.77
N LEU A 208 -18.17 -14.55 -5.38
CA LEU A 208 -18.65 -15.06 -4.09
C LEU A 208 -18.43 -16.58 -3.97
N ALA A 209 -18.75 -17.34 -5.02
CA ALA A 209 -18.54 -18.79 -5.03
C ALA A 209 -17.06 -19.14 -4.87
N LEU A 210 -16.15 -18.42 -5.55
CA LEU A 210 -14.71 -18.59 -5.37
C LEU A 210 -14.27 -18.24 -3.95
N ALA A 211 -14.74 -17.11 -3.41
CA ALA A 211 -14.36 -16.67 -2.07
C ALA A 211 -14.80 -17.67 -0.99
N ARG A 212 -16.03 -18.20 -1.07
CA ARG A 212 -16.53 -19.25 -0.17
C ARG A 212 -15.76 -20.55 -0.28
N LYS A 213 -15.31 -20.92 -1.48
CA LYS A 213 -14.48 -22.11 -1.69
C LYS A 213 -13.10 -21.96 -1.02
N GLU A 214 -12.50 -20.78 -1.11
CA GLU A 214 -11.16 -20.52 -0.55
C GLU A 214 -11.19 -20.24 0.95
N LYS A 215 -12.25 -19.59 1.45
CA LYS A 215 -12.47 -19.26 2.85
C LYS A 215 -13.89 -19.66 3.29
N PRO A 216 -14.14 -20.96 3.55
CA PRO A 216 -15.46 -21.45 3.93
C PRO A 216 -16.03 -20.83 5.21
N ASP A 217 -15.15 -20.45 6.15
CA ASP A 217 -15.53 -19.88 7.44
C ASP A 217 -15.79 -18.37 7.39
N LEU A 218 -15.49 -17.71 6.27
CA LEU A 218 -15.71 -16.27 6.12
C LEU A 218 -17.20 -15.99 5.97
N ALA A 219 -17.74 -15.13 6.85
CA ALA A 219 -19.10 -14.64 6.75
C ALA A 219 -19.24 -13.67 5.56
N ILE A 220 -19.52 -14.22 4.37
CA ILE A 220 -19.61 -13.48 3.10
C ILE A 220 -20.90 -13.79 2.33
N ASP A 221 -21.54 -12.75 1.81
CA ASP A 221 -22.75 -12.87 0.96
C ASP A 221 -22.88 -11.71 -0.04
N VAL A 222 -23.79 -11.84 -1.02
CA VAL A 222 -24.14 -10.75 -1.94
C VAL A 222 -25.17 -9.82 -1.29
N ARG A 223 -25.01 -8.51 -1.46
CA ARG A 223 -26.01 -7.50 -1.05
C ARG A 223 -26.31 -6.55 -2.19
N CYS A 224 -27.58 -6.14 -2.30
CA CYS A 224 -27.95 -5.08 -3.21
C CYS A 224 -27.65 -3.72 -2.59
N THR A 225 -27.08 -2.80 -3.35
CA THR A 225 -26.76 -1.45 -2.89
C THR A 225 -27.97 -0.71 -2.31
N SER A 226 -29.18 -0.93 -2.85
CA SER A 226 -30.42 -0.33 -2.36
C SER A 226 -30.90 -0.87 -1.00
N THR A 227 -30.29 -1.94 -0.50
CA THR A 227 -30.66 -2.61 0.76
C THR A 227 -29.68 -2.33 1.90
N LEU A 228 -28.67 -1.49 1.65
CA LEU A 228 -27.73 -1.09 2.70
C LEU A 228 -28.45 -0.21 3.72
N PRO A 229 -28.25 -0.45 5.03
CA PRO A 229 -28.86 0.38 6.07
C PRO A 229 -28.39 1.83 5.89
N SER A 230 -29.36 2.74 5.90
CA SER A 230 -29.16 4.19 5.77
C SER A 230 -28.27 4.75 6.86
#